data_AF-A0A210Q882-F1
#
_entry.id   AF-A0A210Q882-F1
#
_cell.length_a   1.000
_cell.length_b   1.000
_cell.length_c   1.000
_cell.angle_alpha   90.00
_cell.angle_beta   90.00
_cell.angle_gamma   90.00
#
_symmetry.space_group_name_H-M   'P 1'
#
loop_
_entity.id
_entity.type
_entity.pdbx_description
1 polymer ?
#
loop_
_entity_poly.entity_id
_entity_poly.type
_entity_poly.pdbx_seq_one_letter_code
_entity_poly.pdbx_strand_id
1 'polypeptide(L)'
;MSPLYAKQISLKTFVMVLPLGGVVTATRTMKTLLMVLFLGSVVKATGTMKDIETLNDTLFEEYRSEFRPAFYNNDTVDVELQYYLYSVIDFNVVNEIVSLSGIMRMIWKDYRLTWDPQKYGGVEGMVLPANQVWLPTIVLMTAVDSIGHIGSEDFSVYVHYSGEIYWNPANILMSSCDANMRSFPKDQHTCVLILNNMIHTKEEMRLVASSPSVNMDFYAKNGEWDVIWTKVSDKFDKYKKIASASFISITISMARKSEYFIINMLIPVTVLCLIESLVFLIPVSASDRISFSMTLFLALAVYMAVMGEFLPTTSEPLPGMTYFLLASVIHSTVVILMTLITVRLYDREHPPDWLVHLYQLIVRKSRKSKQPRTDEDLNENLPLDSGNRESVVLVENNGMLKRSLLNAVDVFMFVISLSSMLLMCIVFYIVYLRLDKNAPH
;
A
#
# COMPACT_ATOMS: atom_id res chain seq x y z
N MET A 1 -0.13 -24.44 32.09
CA MET A 1 0.58 -24.14 33.35
C MET A 1 -0.33 -23.29 34.23
N SER A 2 -0.23 -23.43 35.54
CA SER A 2 -1.22 -22.97 36.53
C SER A 2 -1.15 -21.46 36.87
N PRO A 3 -2.28 -20.81 37.22
CA PRO A 3 -2.34 -19.41 37.62
C PRO A 3 -2.31 -19.19 39.15
N LEU A 4 -1.94 -17.98 39.58
CA LEU A 4 -2.15 -17.43 40.92
C LEU A 4 -2.47 -15.92 40.79
N TYR A 5 -3.30 -15.27 41.61
CA TYR A 5 -4.18 -15.75 42.69
C TYR A 5 -5.36 -14.78 42.86
N ALA A 6 -6.54 -15.31 43.17
CA ALA A 6 -7.61 -14.54 43.80
C ALA A 6 -8.32 -15.45 44.80
N LYS A 7 -8.31 -15.10 46.10
CA LYS A 7 -9.31 -15.59 47.05
C LYS A 7 -9.39 -14.78 48.34
N GLN A 8 -10.52 -14.98 48.99
CA GLN A 8 -11.17 -14.14 49.99
C GLN A 8 -11.52 -15.04 51.20
N ILE A 9 -11.94 -14.43 52.32
CA ILE A 9 -12.64 -15.04 53.47
C ILE A 9 -11.75 -15.87 54.44
N SER A 10 -11.56 -15.39 55.67
CA SER A 10 -12.36 -15.83 56.84
C SER A 10 -11.82 -15.28 58.17
N LEU A 11 -12.73 -14.80 59.04
CA LEU A 11 -12.42 -14.43 60.43
C LEU A 11 -12.72 -15.61 61.37
N LYS A 12 -11.86 -15.85 62.37
CA LYS A 12 -12.26 -16.55 63.60
C LYS A 12 -11.77 -15.81 64.85
N THR A 13 -12.70 -15.59 65.76
CA THR A 13 -12.56 -14.79 66.97
C THR A 13 -11.88 -15.58 68.09
N PHE A 14 -11.07 -14.91 68.92
CA PHE A 14 -10.77 -15.34 70.28
C PHE A 14 -11.16 -14.22 71.25
N VAL A 15 -11.88 -14.56 72.32
CA VAL A 15 -12.36 -13.61 73.34
C VAL A 15 -11.74 -13.98 74.67
N MET A 16 -11.18 -13.01 75.41
CA MET A 16 -10.88 -13.19 76.83
C MET A 16 -11.09 -11.89 77.63
N VAL A 17 -12.22 -11.87 78.33
CA VAL A 17 -12.47 -11.32 79.68
C VAL A 17 -11.98 -9.90 80.04
N LEU A 18 -12.94 -8.96 80.09
CA LEU A 18 -13.33 -8.01 81.17
C LEU A 18 -12.38 -7.73 82.36
N PRO A 19 -12.53 -6.58 83.09
CA PRO A 19 -13.64 -5.62 83.06
C PRO A 19 -13.16 -4.19 82.63
N LEU A 20 -13.74 -3.02 82.94
CA LEU A 20 -14.87 -2.57 83.80
C LEU A 20 -15.47 -1.26 83.22
N GLY A 21 -16.71 -0.91 83.60
CA GLY A 21 -17.20 0.48 83.72
C GLY A 21 -17.42 1.35 82.47
N GLY A 22 -18.68 1.51 82.05
CA GLY A 22 -19.21 2.88 81.85
C GLY A 22 -19.46 3.47 80.45
N VAL A 23 -19.29 2.75 79.33
CA VAL A 23 -19.58 3.33 77.99
C VAL A 23 -20.27 2.34 77.02
N VAL A 24 -21.59 2.13 77.14
CA VAL A 24 -22.32 1.12 76.32
C VAL A 24 -23.54 1.66 75.55
N THR A 25 -24.13 2.80 75.93
CA THR A 25 -25.29 3.38 75.22
C THR A 25 -24.94 4.25 74.00
N ALA A 26 -23.75 4.88 73.96
CA ALA A 26 -23.36 5.78 72.86
C ALA A 26 -22.80 5.06 71.62
N THR A 27 -22.20 3.88 71.77
CA THR A 27 -21.51 3.18 70.66
C THR A 27 -22.46 2.44 69.73
N ARG A 28 -23.65 2.05 70.22
CA ARG A 28 -24.66 1.34 69.42
C ARG A 28 -25.40 2.30 68.49
N THR A 29 -25.79 3.48 68.99
CA THR A 29 -26.37 4.57 68.19
C THR A 29 -25.36 5.14 67.20
N MET A 30 -24.10 5.35 67.59
CA MET A 30 -23.07 5.87 66.69
C MET A 30 -22.71 4.88 65.56
N LYS A 31 -22.74 3.56 65.81
CA LYS A 31 -22.59 2.56 64.73
C LYS A 31 -23.79 2.52 63.79
N THR A 32 -25.03 2.58 64.28
CA THR A 32 -26.19 2.70 63.38
C THR A 32 -26.20 4.02 62.62
N LEU A 33 -25.76 5.13 63.24
CA LEU A 33 -25.63 6.42 62.57
C LEU A 33 -24.55 6.39 61.48
N LEU A 34 -23.37 5.80 61.74
CA LEU A 34 -22.37 5.59 60.68
C LEU A 34 -22.86 4.65 59.58
N MET A 35 -23.63 3.61 59.91
CA MET A 35 -24.17 2.68 58.92
C MET A 35 -25.27 3.33 58.06
N VAL A 36 -26.07 4.24 58.64
CA VAL A 36 -27.03 5.09 57.92
C VAL A 36 -26.33 6.20 57.13
N LEU A 37 -25.19 6.73 57.60
CA LEU A 37 -24.36 7.68 56.84
C LEU A 37 -23.60 7.00 55.68
N PHE A 38 -23.26 5.71 55.79
CA PHE A 38 -22.72 4.90 54.69
C PHE A 38 -23.80 4.34 53.75
N LEU A 39 -25.04 4.15 54.22
CA LEU A 39 -26.22 3.86 53.38
C LEU A 39 -26.84 5.14 52.78
N GLY A 40 -26.48 6.31 53.32
CA GLY A 40 -26.43 7.59 52.63
C GLY A 40 -25.30 7.65 51.59
N SER A 41 -24.85 6.48 51.09
CA SER A 41 -24.16 6.35 49.83
C SER A 41 -24.83 7.26 48.82
N VAL A 42 -24.04 8.21 48.28
CA VAL A 42 -24.48 9.23 47.34
C VAL A 42 -25.38 8.57 46.29
N VAL A 43 -26.68 8.78 46.42
CA VAL A 43 -27.62 8.58 45.33
C VAL A 43 -27.22 9.65 44.33
N LYS A 44 -26.28 9.32 43.43
CA LYS A 44 -26.08 10.07 42.21
C LYS A 44 -27.48 10.14 41.62
N ALA A 45 -28.03 11.35 41.53
CA ALA A 45 -29.33 11.55 40.94
C ALA A 45 -29.23 10.98 39.51
N THR A 46 -29.96 9.88 39.28
CA THR A 46 -30.07 9.27 37.96
C THR A 46 -31.22 9.97 37.27
N GLY A 47 -30.88 10.95 36.43
CA GLY A 47 -31.84 11.77 35.72
C GLY A 47 -32.90 10.93 35.03
N THR A 48 -34.16 11.29 35.23
CA THR A 48 -35.29 10.62 34.58
C THR A 48 -35.43 11.11 33.15
N MET A 49 -36.13 10.35 32.31
CA MET A 49 -36.46 10.84 30.97
C MET A 49 -37.29 12.13 31.02
N LYS A 50 -38.06 12.36 32.10
CA LYS A 50 -38.83 13.60 32.27
C LYS A 50 -37.95 14.80 32.59
N ASP A 51 -36.82 14.60 33.28
CA ASP A 51 -35.82 15.65 33.48
C ASP A 51 -35.17 16.04 32.14
N ILE A 52 -34.92 15.06 31.26
CA ILE A 52 -34.38 15.28 29.90
C ILE A 52 -35.40 16.01 29.00
N GLU A 53 -36.66 15.59 28.98
CA GLU A 53 -37.74 16.32 28.28
C GLU A 53 -37.81 17.78 28.73
N THR A 54 -37.85 18.01 30.05
CA THR A 54 -37.95 19.36 30.63
C THR A 54 -36.72 20.20 30.33
N LEU A 55 -35.52 19.61 30.39
CA LEU A 55 -34.27 20.25 29.99
C LEU A 55 -34.29 20.66 28.50
N ASN A 56 -34.74 19.76 27.63
CA ASN A 56 -34.85 20.01 26.19
C ASN A 56 -35.81 21.17 25.91
N ASP A 57 -37.03 21.11 26.46
CA ASP A 57 -38.03 22.18 26.29
C ASP A 57 -37.49 23.54 26.76
N THR A 58 -36.77 23.56 27.88
CA THR A 58 -36.19 24.79 28.47
C THR A 58 -35.00 25.33 27.65
N LEU A 59 -34.15 24.47 27.08
CA LEU A 59 -32.99 24.90 26.29
C LEU A 59 -33.38 25.36 24.88
N PHE A 60 -34.41 24.75 24.28
CA PHE A 60 -34.75 24.98 22.87
C PHE A 60 -35.87 26.01 22.61
N GLU A 61 -36.52 26.55 23.64
CA GLU A 61 -37.57 27.58 23.50
C GLU A 61 -37.10 28.82 22.68
N GLU A 62 -35.94 29.37 23.02
CA GLU A 62 -35.33 30.51 22.31
C GLU A 62 -34.12 30.14 21.44
N TYR A 63 -33.72 28.86 21.39
CA TYR A 63 -32.57 28.43 20.60
C TYR A 63 -32.81 28.57 19.09
N ARG A 64 -31.76 28.95 18.36
CA ARG A 64 -31.77 29.11 16.90
C ARG A 64 -30.49 28.50 16.32
N SER A 65 -30.63 27.36 15.65
CA SER A 65 -29.54 26.55 15.09
C SER A 65 -28.88 27.20 13.87
N GLU A 66 -29.52 28.18 13.25
CA GLU A 66 -29.02 28.90 12.09
C GLU A 66 -27.85 29.84 12.42
N PHE A 67 -27.70 30.21 13.70
CA PHE A 67 -26.71 31.19 14.15
C PHE A 67 -25.51 30.51 14.85
N ARG A 68 -24.32 30.92 14.41
CA ARG A 68 -23.01 30.54 14.97
C ARG A 68 -22.96 30.80 16.49
N PRO A 69 -22.48 29.85 17.32
CA PRO A 69 -22.53 29.93 18.77
C PRO A 69 -21.43 30.83 19.37
N ALA A 70 -21.41 32.09 18.98
CA ALA A 70 -20.48 33.11 19.46
C ALA A 70 -21.21 34.14 20.32
N PHE A 71 -20.63 34.53 21.46
CA PHE A 71 -21.26 35.47 22.38
C PHE A 71 -21.10 36.91 21.88
N TYR A 72 -19.89 37.28 21.46
CA TYR A 72 -19.61 38.48 20.68
C TYR A 72 -19.36 38.13 19.22
N ASN A 73 -19.69 39.06 18.32
CA ASN A 73 -19.58 38.82 16.88
C ASN A 73 -18.13 38.58 16.41
N ASN A 74 -17.14 39.02 17.19
CA ASN A 74 -15.71 38.83 16.95
C ASN A 74 -15.09 37.65 17.73
N ASP A 75 -15.85 36.91 18.54
CA ASP A 75 -15.37 35.66 19.14
C ASP A 75 -15.20 34.62 18.03
N THR A 76 -14.20 33.74 18.14
CA THR A 76 -13.97 32.62 17.22
C THR A 76 -14.57 31.34 17.79
N VAL A 77 -15.28 30.56 16.97
CA VAL A 77 -15.67 29.19 17.32
C VAL A 77 -14.57 28.25 16.86
N ASP A 78 -13.86 27.67 17.83
CA ASP A 78 -12.90 26.59 17.57
C ASP A 78 -13.66 25.26 17.38
N VAL A 79 -13.34 24.55 16.30
CA VAL A 79 -13.88 23.23 15.98
C VAL A 79 -12.72 22.25 15.92
N GLU A 80 -12.62 21.40 16.94
CA GLU A 80 -11.61 20.34 16.99
C GLU A 80 -12.00 19.18 16.08
N LEU A 81 -11.07 18.77 15.23
CA LEU A 81 -11.22 17.63 14.33
C LEU A 81 -10.26 16.49 14.68
N GLN A 82 -10.80 15.28 14.66
CA GLN A 82 -10.06 14.03 14.78
C GLN A 82 -10.62 12.99 13.80
N TYR A 83 -9.83 12.59 12.82
CA TYR A 83 -10.22 11.54 11.87
C TYR A 83 -9.83 10.17 12.39
N TYR A 84 -10.77 9.23 12.34
CA TYR A 84 -10.61 7.81 12.67
C TYR A 84 -10.74 7.00 11.38
N LEU A 85 -9.64 6.40 10.91
CA LEU A 85 -9.65 5.59 9.69
C LEU A 85 -10.11 4.16 10.02
N TYR A 86 -11.19 3.71 9.38
CA TYR A 86 -11.71 2.35 9.51
C TYR A 86 -11.15 1.44 8.43
N SER A 87 -11.10 1.90 7.18
CA SER A 87 -10.46 1.17 6.09
C SER A 87 -10.06 2.08 4.94
N VAL A 88 -8.99 1.70 4.25
CA VAL A 88 -8.78 2.10 2.85
C VAL A 88 -9.71 1.22 2.01
N ILE A 89 -10.68 1.83 1.33
CA ILE A 89 -11.62 1.10 0.47
C ILE A 89 -10.92 0.73 -0.83
N ASP A 90 -10.39 1.74 -1.51
CA ASP A 90 -9.73 1.63 -2.80
C ASP A 90 -8.76 2.81 -3.02
N PHE A 91 -7.74 2.60 -3.86
CA PHE A 91 -6.96 3.66 -4.47
C PHE A 91 -6.94 3.43 -5.98
N ASN A 92 -7.87 4.08 -6.68
CA ASN A 92 -7.99 3.99 -8.12
C ASN A 92 -6.88 4.82 -8.78
N VAL A 93 -5.80 4.13 -9.13
CA VAL A 93 -4.56 4.74 -9.65
C VAL A 93 -4.71 5.30 -11.07
N VAL A 94 -5.75 4.90 -11.81
CA VAL A 94 -6.01 5.41 -13.17
C VAL A 94 -6.79 6.73 -13.13
N ASN A 95 -7.73 6.86 -12.19
CA ASN A 95 -8.52 8.07 -11.99
C ASN A 95 -7.92 9.01 -10.92
N GLU A 96 -6.79 8.62 -10.30
CA GLU A 96 -6.12 9.34 -9.21
C GLU A 96 -7.04 9.62 -7.99
N ILE A 97 -7.86 8.63 -7.60
CA ILE A 97 -8.84 8.77 -6.50
C ILE A 97 -8.51 7.83 -5.35
N VAL A 98 -8.32 8.37 -4.14
CA VAL A 98 -8.30 7.59 -2.90
C VAL A 98 -9.68 7.60 -2.23
N SER A 99 -10.16 6.43 -1.83
CA SER A 99 -11.45 6.24 -1.16
C SER A 99 -11.24 5.67 0.25
N LEU A 100 -11.61 6.44 1.27
CA LEU A 100 -11.35 6.12 2.68
C LEU A 100 -12.66 6.04 3.46
N SER A 101 -12.87 4.95 4.21
CA SER A 101 -13.98 4.81 5.17
C SER A 101 -13.50 5.20 6.56
N GLY A 102 -14.25 6.05 7.25
CA GLY A 102 -13.93 6.42 8.63
C GLY A 102 -14.98 7.30 9.30
N ILE A 103 -14.67 7.74 10.51
CA ILE A 103 -15.46 8.72 11.26
C ILE A 103 -14.68 10.02 11.38
N MET A 104 -15.34 11.15 11.11
CA MET A 104 -14.83 12.47 11.46
C MET A 104 -15.41 12.87 12.81
N ARG A 105 -14.62 12.80 13.88
CA ARG A 105 -15.03 13.35 15.18
C ARG A 105 -14.84 14.85 15.15
N MET A 106 -15.92 15.58 15.39
CA MET A 106 -15.98 17.02 15.53
C MET A 106 -16.37 17.37 16.96
N ILE A 107 -15.68 18.33 17.56
CA ILE A 107 -16.00 18.86 18.90
C ILE A 107 -16.01 20.39 18.83
N TRP A 108 -17.09 21.01 19.28
CA TRP A 108 -17.17 22.46 19.46
C TRP A 108 -17.99 22.77 20.71
N LYS A 109 -18.11 24.06 21.05
CA LYS A 109 -18.84 24.50 22.23
C LYS A 109 -19.93 25.50 21.88
N ASP A 110 -21.14 25.29 22.41
CA ASP A 110 -22.24 26.25 22.36
C ASP A 110 -22.61 26.68 23.79
N TYR A 111 -22.39 27.97 24.09
CA TYR A 111 -22.67 28.53 25.41
C TYR A 111 -24.18 28.52 25.73
N ARG A 112 -25.05 28.52 24.71
CA ARG A 112 -26.51 28.51 24.84
C ARG A 112 -27.04 27.15 25.31
N LEU A 113 -26.28 26.07 25.06
CA LEU A 113 -26.61 24.70 25.44
C LEU A 113 -25.87 24.26 26.71
N THR A 114 -25.70 25.18 27.66
CA THR A 114 -25.10 24.91 28.98
C THR A 114 -26.19 24.78 30.05
N TRP A 115 -26.01 23.86 30.99
CA TRP A 115 -26.92 23.73 32.14
C TRP A 115 -26.20 23.25 33.40
N ASP A 116 -26.90 23.35 34.52
CA ASP A 116 -26.47 22.81 35.81
C ASP A 116 -27.15 21.44 36.01
N PRO A 117 -26.40 20.31 36.00
CA PRO A 117 -26.97 18.98 36.21
C PRO A 117 -27.79 18.86 37.51
N GLN A 118 -27.48 19.63 38.55
CA GLN A 118 -28.19 19.55 39.83
C GLN A 118 -29.66 20.00 39.72
N LYS A 119 -30.01 20.82 38.73
CA LYS A 119 -31.39 21.28 38.47
C LYS A 119 -32.23 20.26 37.70
N TYR A 120 -31.59 19.35 36.98
CA TYR A 120 -32.21 18.41 36.06
C TYR A 120 -31.86 16.96 36.44
N GLY A 121 -32.10 16.60 37.70
CA GLY A 121 -31.96 15.22 38.18
C GLY A 121 -30.57 14.59 38.03
N GLY A 122 -29.50 15.36 37.84
CA GLY A 122 -28.15 14.86 37.60
C GLY A 122 -27.82 14.53 36.14
N VAL A 123 -28.61 15.00 35.15
CA VAL A 123 -28.33 14.82 33.72
C VAL A 123 -27.02 15.54 33.33
N GLU A 124 -25.98 14.75 33.02
CA GLU A 124 -24.66 15.24 32.56
C GLU A 124 -24.60 15.43 31.02
N GLY A 125 -25.54 14.85 30.26
CA GLY A 125 -25.60 15.00 28.79
C GLY A 125 -26.85 14.39 28.16
N MET A 126 -27.13 14.77 26.92
CA MET A 126 -28.27 14.32 26.13
C MET A 126 -27.91 14.09 24.66
N VAL A 127 -28.67 13.24 23.96
CA VAL A 127 -28.50 12.96 22.53
C VAL A 127 -29.63 13.63 21.76
N LEU A 128 -29.30 14.36 20.69
CA LEU A 128 -30.25 15.12 19.87
C LEU A 128 -30.04 14.81 18.37
N PRO A 129 -31.08 14.94 17.53
CA PRO A 129 -30.92 15.05 16.08
C PRO A 129 -29.98 16.21 15.71
N ALA A 130 -29.10 16.02 14.72
CA ALA A 130 -28.10 17.02 14.36
C ALA A 130 -28.72 18.36 13.89
N ASN A 131 -29.88 18.31 13.24
CA ASN A 131 -30.57 19.51 12.74
C ASN A 131 -31.22 20.40 13.82
N GLN A 132 -31.22 19.97 15.09
CA GLN A 132 -31.69 20.79 16.21
C GLN A 132 -30.62 21.74 16.75
N VAL A 133 -29.33 21.49 16.46
CA VAL A 133 -28.20 22.31 16.92
C VAL A 133 -27.52 23.03 15.76
N TRP A 134 -26.77 24.10 16.03
CA TRP A 134 -25.86 24.66 15.03
C TRP A 134 -24.76 23.63 14.71
N LEU A 135 -24.53 23.36 13.42
CA LEU A 135 -23.51 22.44 12.92
C LEU A 135 -22.40 23.22 12.18
N PRO A 136 -21.11 22.89 12.39
CA PRO A 136 -20.02 23.46 11.62
C PRO A 136 -19.99 22.91 10.18
N THR A 137 -20.17 23.78 9.19
CA THR A 137 -20.02 23.39 7.78
C THR A 137 -18.56 23.17 7.42
N ILE A 138 -18.18 21.92 7.15
CA ILE A 138 -16.82 21.52 6.75
C ILE A 138 -16.90 20.75 5.44
N VAL A 139 -16.08 21.13 4.46
CA VAL A 139 -16.05 20.50 3.13
C VAL A 139 -14.69 19.87 2.84
N LEU A 140 -14.69 18.78 2.07
CA LEU A 140 -13.49 18.21 1.46
C LEU A 140 -13.22 18.95 0.14
N MET A 141 -12.22 19.83 0.12
CA MET A 141 -11.86 20.62 -1.08
C MET A 141 -11.26 19.80 -2.21
N THR A 142 -10.66 18.65 -1.89
CA THR A 142 -10.05 17.72 -2.84
C THR A 142 -11.03 16.63 -3.30
N ALA A 143 -12.33 16.80 -3.07
CA ALA A 143 -13.36 15.84 -3.48
C ALA A 143 -13.50 15.71 -5.00
N VAL A 144 -13.82 14.50 -5.49
CA VAL A 144 -13.87 14.20 -6.95
C VAL A 144 -15.29 14.10 -7.50
N ASP A 145 -16.23 13.41 -6.82
CA ASP A 145 -17.61 13.26 -7.33
C ASP A 145 -18.50 14.47 -7.00
N SER A 146 -18.49 14.93 -5.75
CA SER A 146 -19.24 16.12 -5.33
C SER A 146 -18.60 16.77 -4.10
N ILE A 147 -18.65 18.10 -4.03
CA ILE A 147 -18.23 18.86 -2.84
C ILE A 147 -19.36 18.81 -1.81
N GLY A 148 -19.53 17.63 -1.21
CA GLY A 148 -20.41 17.43 -0.05
C GLY A 148 -19.79 18.02 1.21
N HIS A 149 -20.64 18.45 2.15
CA HIS A 149 -20.22 18.71 3.51
C HIS A 149 -19.96 17.37 4.24
N ILE A 150 -19.04 17.38 5.20
CA ILE A 150 -18.74 16.19 6.00
C ILE A 150 -19.82 16.02 7.07
N GLY A 151 -20.74 15.12 6.78
CA GLY A 151 -21.75 14.62 7.71
C GLY A 151 -23.12 14.52 7.05
N SER A 152 -24.10 14.06 7.82
CA SER A 152 -25.52 14.09 7.47
C SER A 152 -26.32 14.42 8.72
N GLU A 153 -27.48 15.06 8.55
CA GLU A 153 -28.44 15.29 9.64
C GLU A 153 -28.95 13.98 10.27
N ASP A 154 -28.80 12.85 9.58
CA ASP A 154 -29.11 11.50 10.07
C ASP A 154 -28.28 11.10 11.31
N PHE A 155 -27.09 11.69 11.50
CA PHE A 155 -26.22 11.38 12.63
C PHE A 155 -26.54 12.27 13.84
N SER A 156 -27.04 11.68 14.92
CA SER A 156 -27.25 12.39 16.19
C SER A 156 -25.97 13.01 16.77
N VAL A 157 -26.13 14.14 17.47
CA VAL A 157 -25.10 14.78 18.29
C VAL A 157 -25.27 14.36 19.76
N TYR A 158 -24.16 14.37 20.51
CA TYR A 158 -24.20 14.30 21.98
C TYR A 158 -23.81 15.67 22.55
N VAL A 159 -24.69 16.26 23.36
CA VAL A 159 -24.46 17.53 24.05
C VAL A 159 -24.16 17.23 25.52
N HIS A 160 -23.06 17.77 26.03
CA HIS A 160 -22.64 17.66 27.42
C HIS A 160 -22.99 18.95 28.19
N TYR A 161 -23.23 18.86 29.50
CA TYR A 161 -23.70 19.99 30.34
C TYR A 161 -22.77 21.23 30.30
N SER A 162 -21.49 21.03 29.97
CA SER A 162 -20.50 22.11 29.78
C SER A 162 -20.72 22.96 28.52
N GLY A 163 -21.69 22.61 27.68
CA GLY A 163 -21.95 23.17 26.35
C GLY A 163 -21.09 22.55 25.25
N GLU A 164 -20.24 21.57 25.55
CA GLU A 164 -19.47 20.83 24.54
C GLU A 164 -20.38 19.87 23.76
N ILE A 165 -20.33 19.97 22.44
CA ILE A 165 -21.08 19.15 21.50
C ILE A 165 -20.11 18.23 20.78
N TYR A 166 -20.45 16.94 20.74
CA TYR A 166 -19.69 15.90 20.07
C TYR A 166 -20.52 15.35 18.91
N TRP A 167 -19.97 15.43 17.70
CA TRP A 167 -20.59 14.89 16.49
C TRP A 167 -19.59 13.96 15.80
N ASN A 168 -20.04 12.75 15.47
CA ASN A 168 -19.19 11.69 14.94
C ASN A 168 -19.78 11.10 13.64
N PRO A 169 -20.03 11.91 12.59
CA PRO A 169 -20.52 11.39 11.33
C PRO A 169 -19.54 10.38 10.72
N ALA A 170 -20.09 9.29 10.20
CA ALA A 170 -19.36 8.31 9.42
C ALA A 170 -19.45 8.68 7.93
N ASN A 171 -18.31 8.75 7.26
CA ASN A 171 -18.21 9.23 5.88
C ASN A 171 -17.26 8.34 5.07
N ILE A 172 -17.58 8.19 3.79
CA ILE A 172 -16.61 7.79 2.77
C ILE A 172 -16.02 9.07 2.20
N LEU A 173 -14.72 9.29 2.40
CA LEU A 173 -13.99 10.42 1.83
C LEU A 173 -13.33 9.96 0.53
N MET A 174 -13.80 10.50 -0.60
CA MET A 174 -13.23 10.29 -1.92
C MET A 174 -12.47 11.54 -2.33
N SER A 175 -11.15 11.45 -2.44
CA SER A 175 -10.26 12.58 -2.70
C SER A 175 -9.36 12.31 -3.90
N SER A 176 -9.03 13.37 -4.66
CA SER A 176 -7.93 13.31 -5.61
C SER A 176 -6.60 13.05 -4.88
N CYS A 177 -5.71 12.29 -5.51
CA CYS A 177 -4.41 11.91 -5.01
C CYS A 177 -3.48 11.53 -6.17
N ASP A 178 -2.50 12.40 -6.46
CA ASP A 178 -1.49 12.23 -7.50
C ASP A 178 -0.82 10.84 -7.42
N ALA A 179 -0.85 10.08 -8.51
CA ALA A 179 -0.32 8.72 -8.56
C ALA A 179 1.07 8.66 -9.20
N ASN A 180 2.01 7.93 -8.60
CA ASN A 180 3.32 7.67 -9.21
C ASN A 180 3.65 6.18 -9.26
N MET A 181 3.48 5.60 -10.44
CA MET A 181 3.59 4.15 -10.65
C MET A 181 4.95 3.70 -11.20
N ARG A 182 5.92 4.63 -11.32
CA ARG A 182 7.25 4.35 -11.87
C ARG A 182 7.91 3.13 -11.24
N SER A 183 7.74 2.97 -9.92
CA SER A 183 8.35 1.91 -9.11
C SER A 183 7.44 0.71 -8.84
N PHE A 184 6.31 0.62 -9.55
CA PHE A 184 5.39 -0.51 -9.46
C PHE A 184 6.12 -1.86 -9.68
N PRO A 185 5.88 -2.90 -8.87
CA PRO A 185 4.83 -3.01 -7.85
C PRO A 185 5.24 -2.59 -6.42
N LYS A 186 6.37 -1.90 -6.25
CA LYS A 186 6.86 -1.35 -4.97
C LYS A 186 6.58 0.15 -4.85
N ASP A 187 5.48 0.59 -5.43
CA ASP A 187 5.00 1.97 -5.41
C ASP A 187 4.49 2.39 -4.01
N GLN A 188 4.78 3.64 -3.65
CA GLN A 188 4.30 4.32 -2.46
C GLN A 188 3.68 5.66 -2.86
N HIS A 189 2.47 5.92 -2.40
CA HIS A 189 1.69 7.13 -2.71
C HIS A 189 1.39 7.90 -1.43
N THR A 190 1.29 9.23 -1.53
CA THR A 190 1.05 10.09 -0.37
C THR A 190 -0.12 11.03 -0.68
N CYS A 191 -1.30 10.64 -0.24
CA CYS A 191 -2.54 11.37 -0.50
C CYS A 191 -2.75 12.46 0.54
N VAL A 192 -3.21 13.64 0.11
CA VAL A 192 -3.46 14.81 0.96
C VAL A 192 -4.91 15.25 0.81
N LEU A 193 -5.75 14.89 1.77
CA LEU A 193 -7.13 15.35 1.86
C LEU A 193 -7.15 16.74 2.51
N ILE A 194 -7.80 17.72 1.89
CA ILE A 194 -7.84 19.10 2.39
C ILE A 194 -9.26 19.46 2.82
N LEU A 195 -9.43 19.73 4.12
CA LEU A 195 -10.66 20.16 4.74
C LEU A 195 -10.69 21.68 4.89
N ASN A 196 -11.87 22.28 4.72
CA ASN A 196 -12.07 23.73 4.83
C ASN A 196 -13.42 24.08 5.46
N ASN A 197 -13.49 25.25 6.12
CA ASN A 197 -14.66 25.81 6.80
C ASN A 197 -15.67 26.53 5.87
N MET A 198 -15.45 26.50 4.54
CA MET A 198 -16.34 26.91 3.44
C MET A 198 -16.89 28.35 3.51
N ILE A 199 -17.84 28.60 4.40
CA ILE A 199 -18.64 29.83 4.49
C ILE A 199 -17.99 30.84 5.44
N HIS A 200 -17.28 30.36 6.46
CA HIS A 200 -16.74 31.18 7.55
C HIS A 200 -15.32 31.68 7.31
N THR A 201 -14.99 32.84 7.87
CA THR A 201 -13.57 33.22 8.01
C THR A 201 -12.91 32.45 9.16
N LYS A 202 -11.58 32.40 9.20
CA LYS A 202 -10.78 31.80 10.28
C LYS A 202 -10.92 32.54 11.61
N GLU A 203 -11.35 33.82 11.58
CA GLU A 203 -11.71 34.61 12.76
C GLU A 203 -13.11 34.25 13.28
N GLU A 204 -14.01 33.76 12.43
CA GLU A 204 -15.34 33.29 12.83
C GLU A 204 -15.33 31.82 13.25
N MET A 205 -14.71 30.95 12.47
CA MET A 205 -14.66 29.51 12.71
C MET A 205 -13.29 28.96 12.34
N ARG A 206 -12.59 28.40 13.33
CA ARG A 206 -11.23 27.89 13.18
C ARG A 206 -11.22 26.38 13.37
N LEU A 207 -10.70 25.67 12.37
CA LEU A 207 -10.47 24.23 12.44
C LEU A 207 -9.18 23.98 13.24
N VAL A 208 -9.24 23.09 14.22
CA VAL A 208 -8.11 22.73 15.09
C VAL A 208 -7.87 21.22 15.02
N ALA A 209 -6.62 20.80 14.80
CA ALA A 209 -6.27 19.39 14.78
C ALA A 209 -6.13 18.87 16.23
N SER A 210 -7.04 17.98 16.67
CA SER A 210 -7.00 17.42 18.03
C SER A 210 -5.83 16.43 18.23
N SER A 211 -5.29 15.88 17.14
CA SER A 211 -4.13 14.98 17.11
C SER A 211 -3.24 15.29 15.89
N PRO A 212 -1.90 15.16 15.97
CA PRO A 212 -1.00 15.35 14.82
C PRO A 212 -1.01 14.19 13.81
N SER A 213 -1.77 13.11 14.08
CA SER A 213 -1.92 11.94 13.21
C SER A 213 -3.37 11.43 13.22
N VAL A 214 -3.72 10.68 12.16
CA VAL A 214 -5.02 9.99 12.04
C VAL A 214 -5.08 8.88 13.10
N ASN A 215 -6.23 8.73 13.76
CA ASN A 215 -6.45 7.64 14.69
C ASN A 215 -6.70 6.32 13.91
N MET A 216 -6.01 5.26 14.33
CA MET A 216 -6.00 3.95 13.67
C MET A 216 -6.54 2.83 14.58
N ASP A 217 -7.16 3.16 15.72
CA ASP A 217 -7.59 2.19 16.75
C ASP A 217 -8.61 1.17 16.22
N PHE A 218 -9.38 1.57 15.21
CA PHE A 218 -10.41 0.77 14.54
C PHE A 218 -10.02 0.37 13.10
N TYR A 219 -8.74 0.55 12.70
CA TYR A 219 -8.31 0.32 11.33
C TYR A 219 -8.26 -1.18 10.97
N ALA A 220 -9.11 -1.59 10.03
CA ALA A 220 -9.02 -2.87 9.35
C ALA A 220 -7.93 -2.83 8.27
N LYS A 221 -6.91 -3.70 8.41
CA LYS A 221 -5.81 -3.79 7.45
C LYS A 221 -6.32 -4.16 6.06
N ASN A 222 -6.05 -3.30 5.07
CA ASN A 222 -6.37 -3.56 3.66
C ASN A 222 -5.50 -4.72 3.09
N GLY A 223 -6.04 -5.46 2.12
CA GLY A 223 -5.39 -6.64 1.52
C GLY A 223 -4.29 -6.32 0.48
N GLU A 224 -4.33 -5.13 -0.12
CA GLU A 224 -3.44 -4.67 -1.20
C GLU A 224 -2.50 -3.55 -0.74
N TRP A 225 -2.94 -2.73 0.21
CA TRP A 225 -2.23 -1.54 0.68
C TRP A 225 -1.86 -1.65 2.16
N ASP A 226 -0.65 -1.20 2.51
CA ASP A 226 -0.25 -0.91 3.89
C ASP A 226 -0.15 0.60 4.11
N VAL A 227 -0.81 1.11 5.14
CA VAL A 227 -0.67 2.50 5.60
C VAL A 227 0.65 2.60 6.38
N ILE A 228 1.62 3.35 5.84
CA ILE A 228 2.97 3.46 6.39
C ILE A 228 3.03 4.54 7.48
N TRP A 229 2.44 5.70 7.22
CA TRP A 229 2.34 6.80 8.18
C TRP A 229 1.15 7.70 7.85
N THR A 230 0.69 8.44 8.86
CA THR A 230 -0.36 9.46 8.71
C THR A 230 0.06 10.75 9.42
N LYS A 231 -0.44 11.88 8.96
CA LYS A 231 -0.18 13.21 9.52
C LYS A 231 -1.42 14.08 9.39
N VAL A 232 -1.72 14.85 10.41
CA VAL A 232 -2.78 15.86 10.41
C VAL A 232 -2.15 17.21 10.76
N SER A 233 -2.51 18.26 10.02
CA SER A 233 -1.94 19.59 10.19
C SER A 233 -2.97 20.68 9.92
N ASP A 234 -3.13 21.60 10.87
CA ASP A 234 -3.88 22.86 10.76
C ASP A 234 -3.04 23.98 10.10
N LYS A 235 -1.72 23.80 10.02
CA LYS A 235 -0.78 24.70 9.36
C LYS A 235 -0.69 24.36 7.88
N PHE A 236 -1.53 25.00 7.06
CA PHE A 236 -1.55 24.80 5.61
C PHE A 236 -1.00 26.01 4.82
N ASP A 237 0.26 25.93 4.38
CA ASP A 237 0.95 27.06 3.75
C ASP A 237 0.64 27.26 2.25
N LYS A 238 0.23 26.21 1.53
CA LYS A 238 0.02 26.24 0.07
C LYS A 238 -1.15 27.15 -0.36
N TYR A 239 -2.11 27.41 0.54
CA TYR A 239 -3.22 28.36 0.32
C TYR A 239 -3.13 29.65 1.15
N LYS A 240 -1.94 30.08 1.61
CA LYS A 240 -1.75 31.36 2.34
C LYS A 240 -2.37 32.60 1.68
N LYS A 241 -2.62 32.58 0.36
CA LYS A 241 -3.31 33.64 -0.39
C LYS A 241 -4.84 33.67 -0.19
N ILE A 242 -5.47 32.54 0.17
CA ILE A 242 -6.86 32.49 0.64
C ILE A 242 -6.85 32.87 2.13
N ALA A 243 -6.44 34.10 2.40
CA ALA A 243 -5.98 34.54 3.72
C ALA A 243 -7.08 34.54 4.79
N SER A 244 -8.35 34.44 4.40
CA SER A 244 -9.53 34.50 5.26
C SER A 244 -10.01 33.15 5.77
N ALA A 245 -9.63 32.00 5.19
CA ALA A 245 -10.26 30.71 5.53
C ALA A 245 -9.38 29.81 6.41
N SER A 246 -9.99 28.83 7.09
CA SER A 246 -9.31 27.84 7.93
C SER A 246 -9.22 26.48 7.23
N PHE A 247 -8.09 25.79 7.38
CA PHE A 247 -7.80 24.55 6.65
C PHE A 247 -7.19 23.49 7.57
N ILE A 248 -7.56 22.22 7.35
CA ILE A 248 -6.83 21.07 7.90
C ILE A 248 -6.46 20.13 6.74
N SER A 249 -5.19 19.73 6.69
CA SER A 249 -4.72 18.68 5.79
C SER A 249 -4.59 17.36 6.53
N ILE A 250 -5.23 16.31 6.02
CA ILE A 250 -5.05 14.92 6.44
C ILE A 250 -4.20 14.23 5.37
N THR A 251 -2.97 13.89 5.72
CA THR A 251 -2.02 13.19 4.85
C THR A 251 -1.91 11.73 5.25
N ILE A 252 -2.06 10.83 4.29
CA ILE A 252 -1.94 9.38 4.47
C ILE A 252 -0.99 8.84 3.42
N SER A 253 0.07 8.15 3.85
CA SER A 253 1.04 7.52 2.96
C SER A 253 0.84 6.01 2.96
N MET A 254 0.72 5.43 1.76
CA MET A 254 0.36 4.03 1.54
C MET A 254 1.35 3.37 0.58
N ALA A 255 1.76 2.14 0.87
CA ALA A 255 2.60 1.35 -0.03
C ALA A 255 1.90 0.06 -0.46
N ARG A 256 2.16 -0.37 -1.71
CA ARG A 256 1.57 -1.57 -2.30
C ARG A 256 2.22 -2.85 -1.77
N LYS A 257 1.41 -3.88 -1.53
CA LYS A 257 1.85 -5.25 -1.21
C LYS A 257 2.41 -5.96 -2.45
N SER A 258 3.66 -5.60 -2.76
CA SER A 258 4.36 -6.00 -3.99
C SER A 258 4.51 -7.50 -4.23
N GLU A 259 4.40 -8.35 -3.20
CA GLU A 259 4.73 -9.78 -3.26
C GLU A 259 3.88 -10.55 -4.28
N TYR A 260 2.57 -10.27 -4.34
CA TYR A 260 1.64 -10.89 -5.28
C TYR A 260 2.08 -10.66 -6.74
N PHE A 261 2.43 -9.41 -7.07
CA PHE A 261 2.86 -9.03 -8.42
C PHE A 261 4.26 -9.57 -8.73
N ILE A 262 5.19 -9.60 -7.77
CA ILE A 262 6.51 -10.19 -7.98
C ILE A 262 6.38 -11.69 -8.29
N ILE A 263 5.58 -12.43 -7.52
CA ILE A 263 5.43 -13.89 -7.70
C ILE A 263 4.64 -14.22 -8.97
N ASN A 264 3.50 -13.55 -9.20
CA ASN A 264 2.57 -13.94 -10.26
C ASN A 264 2.77 -13.19 -11.59
N MET A 265 3.46 -12.05 -11.60
CA MET A 265 3.72 -11.25 -12.81
C MET A 265 5.20 -11.27 -13.26
N LEU A 266 6.16 -11.13 -12.34
CA LEU A 266 7.59 -11.02 -12.71
C LEU A 266 8.27 -12.38 -12.94
N ILE A 267 8.01 -13.37 -12.09
CA ILE A 267 8.66 -14.70 -12.19
C ILE A 267 8.29 -15.42 -13.50
N PRO A 268 7.02 -15.51 -13.94
CA PRO A 268 6.66 -16.29 -15.14
C PRO A 268 7.32 -15.76 -16.41
N VAL A 269 7.39 -14.43 -16.59
CA VAL A 269 8.09 -13.79 -17.73
C VAL A 269 9.57 -14.12 -17.73
N THR A 270 10.21 -14.01 -16.55
CA THR A 270 11.63 -14.32 -16.38
C THR A 270 11.92 -15.78 -16.73
N VAL A 271 11.02 -16.70 -16.35
CA VAL A 271 11.11 -18.13 -16.71
C VAL A 271 10.92 -18.35 -18.21
N LEU A 272 9.95 -17.68 -18.85
CA LEU A 272 9.75 -17.77 -20.31
C LEU A 272 10.99 -17.31 -21.10
N CYS A 273 11.56 -16.14 -20.78
CA CYS A 273 12.77 -15.64 -21.43
C CYS A 273 14.02 -16.50 -21.17
N LEU A 274 14.09 -17.17 -20.02
CA LEU A 274 15.12 -18.15 -19.71
C LEU A 274 14.97 -19.41 -20.57
N ILE A 275 13.76 -19.99 -20.65
CA ILE A 275 13.47 -21.18 -21.46
C ILE A 275 13.71 -20.89 -22.94
N GLU A 276 13.33 -19.71 -23.41
CA GLU A 276 13.58 -19.25 -24.77
C GLU A 276 15.08 -19.11 -25.08
N SER A 277 15.88 -18.67 -24.10
CA SER A 277 17.34 -18.67 -24.26
C SER A 277 17.90 -20.09 -24.45
N LEU A 278 17.25 -21.13 -23.91
CA LEU A 278 17.68 -22.54 -24.09
C LEU A 278 17.40 -23.10 -25.50
N VAL A 279 16.71 -22.39 -26.40
CA VAL A 279 16.46 -22.83 -27.78
C VAL A 279 17.77 -23.19 -28.52
N PHE A 280 18.85 -22.48 -28.24
CA PHE A 280 20.17 -22.73 -28.85
C PHE A 280 20.86 -24.02 -28.36
N LEU A 281 20.35 -24.66 -27.30
CA LEU A 281 20.81 -25.99 -26.87
C LEU A 281 20.11 -27.12 -27.64
N ILE A 282 19.00 -26.84 -28.31
CA ILE A 282 18.31 -27.79 -29.19
C ILE A 282 19.13 -27.90 -30.49
N PRO A 283 19.52 -29.10 -30.95
CA PRO A 283 20.34 -29.24 -32.16
C PRO A 283 19.62 -28.67 -33.39
N VAL A 284 20.34 -27.91 -34.23
CA VAL A 284 19.78 -27.24 -35.44
C VAL A 284 19.09 -28.22 -36.40
N SER A 285 19.48 -29.50 -36.38
CA SER A 285 18.87 -30.55 -37.19
C SER A 285 17.43 -30.92 -36.78
N ALA A 286 16.94 -30.45 -35.63
CA ALA A 286 15.56 -30.66 -35.21
C ALA A 286 14.65 -29.61 -35.87
N SER A 287 13.71 -30.08 -36.70
CA SER A 287 12.63 -29.26 -37.31
C SER A 287 11.91 -28.37 -36.30
N ASP A 288 11.77 -28.89 -35.09
CA ASP A 288 10.89 -28.34 -34.06
C ASP A 288 11.51 -27.12 -33.36
N ARG A 289 12.81 -26.82 -33.59
CA ARG A 289 13.53 -25.70 -32.97
C ARG A 289 12.88 -24.34 -33.28
N ILE A 290 12.48 -24.11 -34.54
CA ILE A 290 11.76 -22.88 -34.93
C ILE A 290 10.37 -22.86 -34.31
N SER A 291 9.64 -23.99 -34.37
CA SER A 291 8.28 -24.11 -33.81
C SER A 291 8.25 -23.82 -32.31
N PHE A 292 9.21 -24.36 -31.56
CA PHE A 292 9.41 -24.13 -30.14
C PHE A 292 9.68 -22.65 -29.83
N SER A 293 10.58 -21.99 -30.56
CA SER A 293 10.84 -20.54 -30.40
C SER A 293 9.59 -19.69 -30.70
N MET A 294 8.84 -20.02 -31.75
CA MET A 294 7.61 -19.30 -32.11
C MET A 294 6.49 -19.51 -31.08
N THR A 295 6.39 -20.71 -30.50
CA THR A 295 5.42 -21.02 -29.44
C THR A 295 5.73 -20.26 -28.15
N LEU A 296 7.00 -20.09 -27.80
CA LEU A 296 7.41 -19.29 -26.64
C LEU A 296 7.14 -17.79 -26.84
N PHE A 297 7.43 -17.23 -28.01
CA PHE A 297 7.06 -15.85 -28.33
C PHE A 297 5.54 -15.63 -28.28
N LEU A 298 4.74 -16.57 -28.81
CA LEU A 298 3.28 -16.49 -28.74
C LEU A 298 2.79 -16.58 -27.28
N ALA A 299 3.35 -17.48 -26.47
CA ALA A 299 3.02 -17.60 -25.06
C ALA A 299 3.37 -16.31 -24.28
N LEU A 300 4.52 -15.69 -24.58
CA LEU A 300 4.93 -14.41 -24.00
C LEU A 300 3.99 -13.27 -24.42
N ALA A 301 3.59 -13.21 -25.70
CA ALA A 301 2.67 -12.19 -26.20
C ALA A 301 1.26 -12.33 -25.59
N VAL A 302 0.73 -13.55 -25.47
CA VAL A 302 -0.54 -13.84 -24.78
C VAL A 302 -0.44 -13.45 -23.31
N TYR A 303 0.65 -13.82 -22.63
CA TYR A 303 0.86 -13.46 -21.24
C TYR A 303 0.93 -11.93 -21.05
N MET A 304 1.67 -11.22 -21.91
CA MET A 304 1.75 -9.75 -21.89
C MET A 304 0.36 -9.11 -22.06
N ALA A 305 -0.47 -9.63 -22.97
CA ALA A 305 -1.83 -9.12 -23.18
C ALA A 305 -2.68 -9.27 -21.91
N VAL A 306 -2.66 -10.44 -21.26
CA VAL A 306 -3.38 -10.68 -20.00
C VAL A 306 -2.83 -9.80 -18.87
N MET A 307 -1.52 -9.62 -18.75
CA MET A 307 -0.93 -8.73 -17.75
C MET A 307 -1.25 -7.25 -18.01
N GLY A 308 -1.53 -6.87 -19.26
CA GLY A 308 -1.98 -5.53 -19.64
C GLY A 308 -3.33 -5.13 -19.03
N GLU A 309 -4.18 -6.08 -18.64
CA GLU A 309 -5.45 -5.82 -17.94
C GLU A 309 -5.26 -5.46 -16.46
N PHE A 310 -4.18 -5.95 -15.84
CA PHE A 310 -3.82 -5.66 -14.44
C PHE A 310 -2.89 -4.45 -14.31
N LEU A 311 -2.28 -4.01 -15.41
CA LEU A 311 -1.42 -2.83 -15.42
C LEU A 311 -2.30 -1.57 -15.60
N PRO A 312 -2.17 -0.59 -14.70
CA PRO A 312 -2.95 0.64 -14.77
C PRO A 312 -2.61 1.45 -16.03
N THR A 313 -3.65 1.91 -16.72
CA THR A 313 -3.58 2.54 -18.04
C THR A 313 -3.21 4.02 -17.98
N THR A 314 -2.05 4.36 -17.42
CA THR A 314 -1.51 5.73 -17.46
C THR A 314 -0.14 5.79 -18.14
N SER A 315 0.17 6.94 -18.75
CA SER A 315 1.42 7.19 -19.47
C SER A 315 2.43 8.02 -18.68
N GLU A 316 1.99 8.72 -17.63
CA GLU A 316 2.80 9.69 -16.88
C GLU A 316 2.78 9.38 -15.37
N PRO A 317 3.86 8.79 -14.81
CA PRO A 317 4.89 8.01 -15.47
C PRO A 317 4.47 6.55 -15.70
N LEU A 318 4.83 5.99 -16.86
CA LEU A 318 4.66 4.57 -17.17
C LEU A 318 5.26 3.64 -16.07
N PRO A 319 4.57 2.55 -15.68
CA PRO A 319 5.09 1.57 -14.74
C PRO A 319 6.41 0.93 -15.17
N GLY A 320 7.35 0.74 -14.24
CA GLY A 320 8.62 0.06 -14.48
C GLY A 320 8.46 -1.35 -15.06
N MET A 321 7.44 -2.09 -14.61
CA MET A 321 7.08 -3.40 -15.14
C MET A 321 6.76 -3.37 -16.65
N THR A 322 6.11 -2.32 -17.15
CA THR A 322 5.77 -2.19 -18.58
C THR A 322 7.04 -2.15 -19.45
N TYR A 323 8.09 -1.46 -18.99
CA TYR A 323 9.38 -1.45 -19.68
C TYR A 323 10.08 -2.83 -19.65
N PHE A 324 9.94 -3.58 -18.55
CA PHE A 324 10.47 -4.95 -18.46
C PHE A 324 9.74 -5.93 -19.40
N LEU A 325 8.42 -5.85 -19.47
CA LEU A 325 7.62 -6.64 -20.42
C LEU A 325 7.99 -6.30 -21.88
N LEU A 326 8.13 -5.01 -22.21
CA LEU A 326 8.56 -4.58 -23.55
C LEU A 326 9.96 -5.12 -23.89
N ALA A 327 10.92 -5.01 -22.95
CA ALA A 327 12.27 -5.54 -23.15
C ALA A 327 12.27 -7.07 -23.33
N SER A 328 11.36 -7.78 -22.64
CA SER A 328 11.19 -9.23 -22.78
C SER A 328 10.70 -9.63 -24.18
N VAL A 329 9.74 -8.89 -24.74
CA VAL A 329 9.26 -9.11 -26.13
C VAL A 329 10.34 -8.78 -27.17
N ILE A 330 11.13 -7.72 -26.94
CA ILE A 330 12.27 -7.38 -27.81
C ILE A 330 13.33 -8.50 -27.77
N HIS A 331 13.68 -8.98 -26.57
CA HIS A 331 14.59 -10.12 -26.38
C HIS A 331 14.10 -11.37 -27.13
N SER A 332 12.83 -11.72 -26.96
CA SER A 332 12.20 -12.86 -27.66
C SER A 332 12.25 -12.72 -29.19
N THR A 333 11.95 -11.54 -29.71
CA THR A 333 12.07 -11.22 -31.14
C THR A 333 13.51 -11.40 -31.65
N VAL A 334 14.51 -10.97 -30.87
CA VAL A 334 15.93 -11.15 -31.20
C VAL A 334 16.32 -12.63 -31.18
N VAL A 335 15.84 -13.42 -30.21
CA VAL A 335 16.09 -14.87 -30.19
C VAL A 335 15.50 -15.55 -31.43
N ILE A 336 14.27 -15.25 -31.84
CA ILE A 336 13.69 -15.79 -33.09
C ILE A 336 14.55 -15.42 -34.29
N LEU A 337 14.97 -14.17 -34.45
CA LEU A 337 15.81 -13.75 -35.57
C LEU A 337 17.15 -14.51 -35.60
N MET A 338 17.78 -14.71 -34.45
CA MET A 338 19.01 -15.50 -34.35
C MET A 338 18.76 -16.99 -34.65
N THR A 339 17.65 -17.58 -34.22
CA THR A 339 17.34 -18.99 -34.55
C THR A 339 17.11 -19.17 -36.05
N LEU A 340 16.39 -18.27 -36.72
CA LEU A 340 16.23 -18.26 -38.18
C LEU A 340 17.58 -18.17 -38.91
N ILE A 341 18.50 -17.32 -38.43
CA ILE A 341 19.87 -17.23 -38.97
C ILE A 341 20.61 -18.55 -38.79
N THR A 342 20.57 -19.18 -37.61
CA THR A 342 21.26 -20.46 -37.36
C THR A 342 20.74 -21.60 -38.24
N VAL A 343 19.42 -21.73 -38.42
CA VAL A 343 18.84 -22.73 -39.33
C VAL A 343 19.22 -22.44 -40.78
N ARG A 344 19.13 -21.17 -41.22
CA ARG A 344 19.50 -20.79 -42.59
C ARG A 344 20.99 -21.03 -42.90
N LEU A 345 21.86 -20.98 -41.89
CA LEU A 345 23.29 -21.36 -41.98
C LEU A 345 23.49 -22.89 -42.01
N TYR A 346 22.69 -23.65 -41.28
CA TYR A 346 22.72 -25.12 -41.31
C TYR A 346 22.35 -25.67 -42.70
N ASP A 347 21.34 -25.10 -43.36
CA ASP A 347 20.89 -25.51 -44.70
C ASP A 347 21.87 -25.18 -45.83
N ARG A 348 22.86 -24.29 -45.62
CA ARG A 348 23.87 -23.99 -46.65
C ARG A 348 24.87 -25.14 -46.75
N GLU A 349 25.10 -25.66 -47.95
CA GLU A 349 26.13 -26.69 -48.22
C GLU A 349 27.51 -26.22 -47.71
N HIS A 350 27.90 -25.01 -48.10
CA HIS A 350 29.12 -24.35 -47.64
C HIS A 350 28.79 -23.17 -46.69
N PRO A 351 29.31 -23.16 -45.45
CA PRO A 351 29.24 -21.99 -44.59
C PRO A 351 30.06 -20.84 -45.20
N PRO A 352 29.66 -19.56 -44.99
CA PRO A 352 30.32 -18.43 -45.63
C PRO A 352 31.77 -18.25 -45.14
N ASP A 353 32.69 -17.93 -46.05
CA ASP A 353 34.15 -17.98 -45.80
C ASP A 353 34.59 -17.11 -44.61
N TRP A 354 33.97 -15.94 -44.43
CA TRP A 354 34.26 -15.04 -43.31
C TRP A 354 34.02 -15.71 -41.95
N LEU A 355 32.99 -16.56 -41.85
CA LEU A 355 32.61 -17.27 -40.63
C LEU A 355 33.57 -18.44 -40.36
N VAL A 356 34.01 -19.13 -41.41
CA VAL A 356 35.04 -20.17 -41.34
C VAL A 356 36.39 -19.58 -40.91
N HIS A 357 36.81 -18.46 -41.51
CA HIS A 357 38.02 -17.74 -41.13
C HIS A 357 37.96 -17.26 -39.67
N LEU A 358 36.84 -16.67 -39.24
CA LEU A 358 36.64 -16.23 -37.86
C LEU A 358 36.77 -17.40 -36.86
N TYR A 359 36.11 -18.53 -37.14
CA TYR A 359 36.22 -19.73 -36.31
C TYR A 359 37.64 -20.28 -36.26
N GLN A 360 38.34 -20.37 -37.39
CA GLN A 360 39.73 -20.81 -37.44
C GLN A 360 40.66 -19.88 -36.63
N LEU A 361 40.43 -18.56 -36.65
CA LEU A 361 41.19 -17.61 -35.82
C LEU A 361 40.95 -17.83 -34.32
N ILE A 362 39.70 -18.02 -33.91
CA ILE A 362 39.33 -18.29 -32.51
C ILE A 362 39.94 -19.61 -32.03
N VAL A 363 39.82 -20.69 -32.81
CA VAL A 363 40.38 -22.01 -32.48
C VAL A 363 41.92 -21.97 -32.44
N ARG A 364 42.58 -21.31 -33.41
CA ARG A 364 44.05 -21.15 -33.39
C ARG A 364 44.54 -20.37 -32.16
N LYS A 365 43.80 -19.33 -31.73
CA LYS A 365 44.10 -18.56 -30.51
C LYS A 365 43.93 -19.41 -29.25
N SER A 366 42.87 -20.22 -29.17
CA SER A 366 42.62 -21.15 -28.07
C SER A 366 43.67 -22.27 -27.98
N ARG A 367 44.04 -22.88 -29.13
CA ARG A 367 45.02 -23.98 -29.19
C ARG A 367 46.44 -23.52 -28.83
N LYS A 368 46.84 -22.29 -29.22
CA LYS A 368 48.11 -21.68 -28.78
C LYS A 368 48.18 -21.45 -27.25
N SER A 369 47.05 -21.44 -26.54
CA SER A 369 47.00 -21.31 -25.08
C SER A 369 47.06 -22.66 -24.33
N LYS A 370 47.12 -23.80 -25.03
CA LYS A 370 46.84 -25.13 -24.44
C LYS A 370 47.83 -26.25 -24.79
N GLN A 371 48.99 -25.94 -25.38
CA GLN A 371 49.94 -26.93 -25.90
C GLN A 371 51.25 -26.96 -25.10
N PRO A 372 51.48 -27.97 -24.24
CA PRO A 372 52.82 -28.44 -23.90
C PRO A 372 53.41 -29.23 -25.09
N ARG A 373 54.74 -29.22 -25.25
CA ARG A 373 55.44 -30.04 -26.24
C ARG A 373 55.59 -31.48 -25.75
N THR A 374 55.25 -32.44 -26.60
CA THR A 374 55.94 -33.73 -26.67
C THR A 374 55.93 -34.17 -28.13
N ASP A 375 57.11 -34.43 -28.67
CA ASP A 375 57.31 -34.98 -30.02
C ASP A 375 57.47 -36.51 -29.88
N GLU A 376 56.85 -37.29 -30.75
CA GLU A 376 57.41 -38.57 -31.22
C GLU A 376 56.71 -39.03 -32.50
N ASP A 377 57.50 -39.26 -33.54
CA ASP A 377 57.07 -39.83 -34.81
C ASP A 377 56.77 -41.33 -34.66
N LEU A 378 55.85 -41.86 -35.48
CA LEU A 378 56.02 -43.21 -36.02
C LEU A 378 55.29 -43.35 -37.36
N ASN A 379 55.99 -43.97 -38.30
CA ASN A 379 55.71 -44.00 -39.73
C ASN A 379 55.16 -45.39 -40.07
N GLU A 380 54.05 -45.50 -40.80
CA GLU A 380 53.67 -46.77 -41.44
C GLU A 380 52.96 -46.53 -42.78
N ASN A 381 53.44 -47.20 -43.82
CA ASN A 381 52.93 -47.13 -45.20
C ASN A 381 52.36 -48.50 -45.59
N LEU A 382 51.26 -48.54 -46.36
CA LEU A 382 50.84 -49.58 -47.34
C LEU A 382 49.46 -49.19 -47.96
N PRO A 383 49.00 -49.74 -49.11
CA PRO A 383 48.88 -48.90 -50.31
C PRO A 383 47.46 -48.57 -50.81
N LEU A 384 47.40 -47.44 -51.54
CA LEU A 384 46.58 -47.10 -52.71
C LEU A 384 45.15 -47.70 -52.89
N ASP A 385 44.16 -46.92 -52.48
CA ASP A 385 43.08 -46.45 -53.37
C ASP A 385 42.87 -44.96 -53.08
N SER A 386 43.58 -44.09 -53.81
CA SER A 386 43.75 -42.68 -53.41
C SER A 386 42.58 -41.77 -53.82
N GLY A 387 42.03 -41.92 -55.02
CA GLY A 387 41.04 -40.98 -55.56
C GLY A 387 39.71 -40.98 -54.80
N ASN A 388 39.23 -42.15 -54.41
CA ASN A 388 37.97 -42.28 -53.65
C ASN A 388 38.17 -41.98 -52.16
N ARG A 389 39.35 -42.31 -51.61
CA ARG A 389 39.65 -42.07 -50.18
C ARG A 389 39.92 -40.59 -49.88
N GLU A 390 40.62 -39.86 -50.74
CA GLU A 390 40.82 -38.41 -50.56
C GLU A 390 39.49 -37.64 -50.65
N SER A 391 38.65 -37.96 -51.64
CA SER A 391 37.35 -37.31 -51.79
C SER A 391 36.39 -37.62 -50.63
N VAL A 392 36.32 -38.87 -50.17
CA VAL A 392 35.56 -39.24 -48.95
C VAL A 392 36.11 -38.53 -47.71
N VAL A 393 37.42 -38.54 -47.48
CA VAL A 393 38.05 -37.88 -46.31
C VAL A 393 37.87 -36.36 -46.34
N LEU A 394 37.88 -35.72 -47.51
CA LEU A 394 37.59 -34.28 -47.66
C LEU A 394 36.12 -33.96 -47.37
N VAL A 395 35.17 -34.77 -47.84
CA VAL A 395 33.74 -34.62 -47.53
C VAL A 395 33.47 -34.84 -46.04
N GLU A 396 34.08 -35.86 -45.44
CA GLU A 396 33.93 -36.18 -44.02
C GLU A 396 34.55 -35.08 -43.11
N ASN A 397 35.75 -34.59 -43.45
CA ASN A 397 36.36 -33.45 -42.75
C ASN A 397 35.54 -32.16 -42.89
N ASN A 398 35.01 -31.85 -44.08
CA ASN A 398 34.16 -30.68 -44.29
C ASN A 398 32.84 -30.80 -43.52
N GLY A 399 32.26 -32.00 -43.44
CA GLY A 399 31.08 -32.30 -42.62
C GLY A 399 31.35 -32.12 -41.11
N MET A 400 32.47 -32.64 -40.60
CA MET A 400 32.89 -32.47 -39.20
C MET A 400 33.20 -31.00 -38.87
N LEU A 401 33.85 -30.27 -39.78
CA LEU A 401 34.11 -28.84 -39.63
C LEU A 401 32.81 -28.04 -39.58
N LYS A 402 31.86 -28.30 -40.50
CA LYS A 402 30.54 -27.64 -40.53
C LYS A 402 29.76 -27.90 -39.24
N ARG A 403 29.71 -29.14 -38.74
CA ARG A 403 29.04 -29.48 -37.45
C ARG A 403 29.70 -28.76 -36.28
N SER A 404 31.03 -28.76 -36.19
CA SER A 404 31.78 -28.10 -35.13
C SER A 404 31.61 -26.57 -35.15
N LEU A 405 31.55 -25.98 -36.34
CA LEU A 405 31.28 -24.56 -36.56
C LEU A 405 29.87 -24.18 -36.08
N LEU A 406 28.85 -24.92 -36.50
CA LEU A 406 27.45 -24.63 -36.15
C LEU A 406 27.21 -24.78 -34.64
N ASN A 407 27.76 -25.82 -34.01
CA ASN A 407 27.72 -25.97 -32.55
C ASN A 407 28.42 -24.79 -31.83
N ALA A 408 29.53 -24.27 -32.37
CA ALA A 408 30.20 -23.11 -31.79
C ALA A 408 29.40 -21.81 -31.95
N VAL A 409 28.67 -21.65 -33.08
CA VAL A 409 27.72 -20.54 -33.27
C VAL A 409 26.55 -20.66 -32.30
N ASP A 410 25.98 -21.84 -32.11
CA ASP A 410 24.88 -22.06 -31.16
C ASP A 410 25.27 -21.75 -29.71
N VAL A 411 26.44 -22.25 -29.26
CA VAL A 411 26.97 -21.92 -27.93
C VAL A 411 27.23 -20.41 -27.77
N PHE A 412 27.71 -19.73 -28.83
CA PHE A 412 27.90 -18.29 -28.82
C PHE A 412 26.58 -17.51 -28.73
N MET A 413 25.57 -17.90 -29.50
CA MET A 413 24.23 -17.30 -29.44
C MET A 413 23.56 -17.55 -28.09
N PHE A 414 23.67 -18.76 -27.53
CA PHE A 414 23.21 -19.10 -26.18
C PHE A 414 23.82 -18.17 -25.11
N VAL A 415 25.14 -17.99 -25.13
CA VAL A 415 25.83 -17.13 -24.17
C VAL A 415 25.40 -15.67 -24.33
N ILE A 416 25.18 -15.19 -25.56
CA ILE A 416 24.68 -13.83 -25.80
C ILE A 416 23.24 -13.67 -25.30
N SER A 417 22.32 -14.56 -25.65
CA SER A 417 20.91 -14.45 -25.23
C SER A 417 20.78 -14.55 -23.71
N LEU A 418 21.48 -15.49 -23.08
CA LEU A 418 21.49 -15.62 -21.62
C LEU A 418 22.09 -14.38 -20.94
N SER A 419 23.19 -13.83 -21.47
CA SER A 419 23.80 -12.60 -20.94
C SER A 419 22.89 -11.38 -21.10
N SER A 420 22.18 -11.27 -22.22
CA SER A 420 21.19 -10.22 -22.49
C SER A 420 20.02 -10.29 -21.50
N MET A 421 19.46 -11.49 -21.30
CA MET A 421 18.37 -11.74 -20.35
C MET A 421 18.79 -11.44 -18.90
N LEU A 422 20.00 -11.87 -18.50
CA LEU A 422 20.55 -11.55 -17.18
C LEU A 422 20.78 -10.04 -17.00
N LEU A 423 21.33 -9.35 -18.01
CA LEU A 423 21.50 -7.90 -17.98
C LEU A 423 20.15 -7.17 -17.84
N MET A 424 19.13 -7.58 -18.60
CA MET A 424 17.77 -7.04 -18.49
C MET A 424 17.22 -7.16 -17.06
N CYS A 425 17.35 -8.35 -16.46
CA CYS A 425 16.88 -8.57 -15.08
C CYS A 425 17.68 -7.76 -14.04
N ILE A 426 19.00 -7.64 -14.22
CA ILE A 426 19.87 -6.83 -13.34
C ILE A 426 19.51 -5.35 -13.45
N VAL A 427 19.35 -4.82 -14.68
CA VAL A 427 18.93 -3.42 -14.92
C VAL A 427 17.57 -3.17 -14.30
N PHE A 428 16.58 -4.05 -14.51
CA PHE A 428 15.25 -3.92 -13.92
C PHE A 428 15.31 -3.90 -12.38
N TYR A 429 16.02 -4.85 -11.77
CA TYR A 429 16.16 -4.93 -10.32
C TYR A 429 16.85 -3.69 -9.73
N ILE A 430 17.93 -3.21 -10.35
CA ILE A 430 18.65 -2.02 -9.89
C ILE A 430 17.78 -0.77 -10.04
N VAL A 431 17.25 -0.53 -11.25
CA VAL A 431 16.58 0.74 -11.59
C VAL A 431 15.22 0.86 -10.91
N TYR A 432 14.41 -0.21 -10.87
CA TYR A 432 13.02 -0.13 -10.44
C TYR A 432 12.73 -0.80 -9.08
N LEU A 433 13.50 -1.82 -8.66
CA LEU A 433 13.24 -2.56 -7.40
C LEU A 433 14.17 -2.19 -6.24
N ARG A 434 15.25 -1.45 -6.48
CA ARG A 434 16.29 -1.12 -5.47
C ARG A 434 16.46 0.37 -5.18
N LEU A 435 16.26 1.26 -6.16
CA LEU A 435 16.57 2.70 -6.00
C LEU A 435 15.63 3.47 -5.07
N ASP A 436 14.38 3.02 -4.86
CA ASP A 436 13.38 3.78 -4.10
C ASP A 436 13.54 3.76 -2.57
N LYS A 437 14.64 3.22 -2.05
CA LYS A 437 15.05 3.49 -0.65
C LYS A 437 15.57 4.92 -0.43
N ASN A 438 15.77 5.69 -1.49
CA ASN A 438 16.35 7.03 -1.46
C ASN A 438 15.39 8.14 -1.98
N ALA A 439 14.10 7.83 -2.21
CA ALA A 439 13.09 8.88 -2.41
C ALA A 439 12.96 9.71 -1.11
N PRO A 440 12.92 11.05 -1.17
CA PRO A 440 12.87 11.88 0.02
C PRO A 440 11.58 11.64 0.83
N HIS A 441 11.74 11.30 2.11
CA HIS A 441 10.68 11.13 3.11
C HIS A 441 10.07 12.47 3.56
#